data_AF-A0A524AWF5-F1
#
_entry.id   AF-A0A524AWF5-F1
#
_cell.length_a   1.000
_cell.length_b   1.000
_cell.length_c   1.000
_cell.angle_alpha   90.00
_cell.angle_beta   90.00
_cell.angle_gamma   90.00
#
_symmetry.space_group_name_H-M   'P 1'
#
loop_
_entity.id
_entity.type
_entity.pdbx_description
1 polymer ?
#
loop_
_entity_poly.entity_id
_entity_poly.type
_entity_poly.pdbx_seq_one_letter_code
_entity_poly.pdbx_strand_id
1 'polypeptide(L)'
;MDFISELALVLLTLAGYSMGAVLGSWDKSATPQPLDLGAVVVLWIAALASRASLGRWAAIGLWLVAAGLVSFGLTSLRRNKMPARATRATTSIQGSGSLKGFWEAWKSFAREMGNYQSRILLTFFYFVAVAPFGLPVRLFGDPLRTKLSTGPSFWVTRVPASAELDEARRQF
;
A
#
# COMPACT_ATOMS: atom_id res chain seq x y z
N MET A 1 -9.25 26.77 6.56
CA MET A 1 -9.80 26.03 5.39
C MET A 1 -8.70 25.45 4.48
N ASP A 2 -7.42 25.81 4.64
CA ASP A 2 -6.31 25.37 3.76
C ASP A 2 -5.96 23.89 3.88
N PHE A 3 -5.87 23.42 5.13
CA PHE A 3 -5.58 22.03 5.42
C PHE A 3 -6.57 21.04 4.75
N ILE A 4 -7.87 21.35 4.75
CA ILE A 4 -8.88 20.48 4.11
C ILE A 4 -8.65 20.39 2.60
N SER A 5 -8.31 21.51 1.95
CA SER A 5 -8.02 21.51 0.51
C SER A 5 -6.71 20.81 0.16
N GLU A 6 -5.70 20.87 1.03
CA GLU A 6 -4.43 20.16 0.87
C GLU A 6 -4.61 18.66 1.05
N LEU A 7 -5.34 18.27 2.09
CA LEU A 7 -5.70 16.87 2.32
C LEU A 7 -6.55 16.33 1.17
N ALA A 8 -7.54 17.10 0.70
CA ALA A 8 -8.34 16.73 -0.46
C ALA A 8 -7.47 16.55 -1.71
N LEU A 9 -6.53 17.46 -1.98
CA LEU A 9 -5.60 17.32 -3.10
C LEU A 9 -4.79 16.02 -3.01
N VAL A 10 -4.19 15.73 -1.86
CA VAL A 10 -3.41 14.49 -1.64
C VAL A 10 -4.27 13.24 -1.83
N LEU A 11 -5.48 13.22 -1.26
CA LEU A 11 -6.39 12.07 -1.33
C LEU A 11 -6.97 11.87 -2.74
N LEU A 12 -7.41 12.95 -3.40
CA LEU A 12 -7.99 12.87 -4.75
C LEU A 12 -6.94 12.57 -5.81
N THR A 13 -5.70 13.04 -5.65
CA THR A 13 -4.60 12.65 -6.54
C THR A 13 -4.25 11.18 -6.38
N LEU A 14 -4.25 10.64 -5.16
CA LEU A 14 -4.09 9.21 -4.93
C LEU A 14 -5.26 8.40 -5.50
N ALA A 15 -6.49 8.89 -5.37
CA ALA A 15 -7.67 8.26 -5.95
C ALA A 15 -7.59 8.24 -7.48
N GLY A 16 -7.19 9.36 -8.11
CA GLY A 16 -6.93 9.44 -9.54
C GLY A 16 -5.85 8.46 -9.99
N TYR A 17 -4.72 8.42 -9.29
CA TYR A 17 -3.65 7.46 -9.55
C TYR A 17 -4.15 6.01 -9.48
N SER A 18 -4.87 5.66 -8.41
CA SER A 18 -5.41 4.31 -8.20
C SER A 18 -6.42 3.92 -9.28
N MET A 19 -7.30 4.86 -9.65
CA MET A 19 -8.28 4.69 -10.72
C MET A 19 -7.59 4.40 -12.07
N GLY A 20 -6.59 5.19 -12.45
CA GLY A 20 -5.84 4.98 -13.69
C GLY A 20 -5.10 3.64 -13.72
N ALA A 21 -4.58 3.18 -12.58
CA ALA A 21 -3.92 1.88 -12.47
C ALA A 21 -4.89 0.70 -12.67
N VAL A 22 -6.09 0.76 -12.06
CA VAL A 22 -7.12 -0.29 -12.25
C VAL A 22 -7.65 -0.28 -13.68
N LEU A 23 -7.87 0.90 -14.27
CA LEU A 23 -8.30 1.01 -15.66
C LEU A 23 -7.25 0.47 -16.63
N GLY A 24 -5.97 0.73 -16.38
CA GLY A 24 -4.87 0.24 -17.22
C GLY A 24 -4.66 -1.28 -17.13
N SER A 25 -5.10 -1.93 -16.05
CA SER A 25 -4.89 -3.36 -15.85
C SER A 25 -5.98 -4.22 -16.51
N TRP A 26 -7.20 -3.67 -16.73
CA TRP A 26 -8.38 -4.26 -17.39
C TRP A 26 -8.74 -5.70 -16.97
N ASP A 27 -7.96 -6.69 -17.43
CA ASP A 27 -8.13 -8.13 -17.21
C ASP A 27 -7.04 -8.73 -16.27
N LYS A 28 -6.15 -7.88 -15.77
CA LYS A 28 -5.08 -8.23 -14.83
C LYS A 28 -5.38 -7.61 -13.47
N SER A 29 -4.94 -8.27 -12.41
CA SER A 29 -5.03 -7.71 -11.06
C SER A 29 -4.01 -6.58 -10.88
N ALA A 30 -4.48 -5.35 -10.67
CA ALA A 30 -3.62 -4.22 -10.37
C ALA A 30 -2.88 -4.45 -9.05
N THR A 31 -1.56 -4.52 -9.09
CA THR A 31 -0.71 -4.66 -7.91
C THR A 31 0.21 -3.44 -7.81
N PRO A 32 0.20 -2.69 -6.70
CA PRO A 32 1.06 -1.54 -6.56
C PRO A 32 2.51 -2.02 -6.46
N GLN A 33 3.36 -1.47 -7.32
CA GLN A 33 4.79 -1.72 -7.33
C GLN A 33 5.52 -0.67 -6.47
N PRO A 34 6.76 -0.93 -6.03
CA PRO A 34 7.57 0.08 -5.36
C PRO A 34 7.75 1.36 -6.18
N LEU A 35 7.80 1.23 -7.52
CA LEU A 35 7.85 2.37 -8.44
C LEU A 35 6.60 3.25 -8.37
N ASP A 36 5.43 2.65 -8.11
CA ASP A 36 4.16 3.39 -7.99
C ASP A 36 4.14 4.24 -6.71
N LEU A 37 4.74 3.75 -5.62
CA LEU A 37 4.89 4.52 -4.38
C LEU A 37 5.73 5.79 -4.63
N GLY A 38 6.86 5.64 -5.33
CA GLY A 38 7.70 6.77 -5.72
C GLY A 38 6.96 7.77 -6.61
N ALA A 39 6.25 7.28 -7.63
CA ALA A 39 5.45 8.12 -8.52
C ALA A 39 4.37 8.90 -7.76
N VAL A 40 3.63 8.27 -6.85
CA VAL A 40 2.60 8.93 -6.04
C VAL A 40 3.21 10.04 -5.17
N VAL A 41 4.35 9.79 -4.52
CA VAL A 41 5.01 10.81 -3.68
C VAL A 41 5.48 12.00 -4.53
N VAL A 42 6.07 11.74 -5.70
CA VAL A 42 6.48 12.80 -6.63
C VAL A 42 5.27 13.60 -7.10
N LEU A 43 4.16 12.95 -7.44
CA LEU A 43 2.92 13.61 -7.83
C LEU A 43 2.34 14.45 -6.69
N TRP A 44 2.39 13.99 -5.44
CA TRP A 44 1.96 14.79 -4.29
C TRP A 44 2.82 16.04 -4.10
N ILE A 45 4.14 15.91 -4.17
CA ILE A 45 5.06 17.06 -4.05
C ILE A 45 4.77 18.06 -5.17
N ALA A 46 4.64 17.60 -6.42
CA ALA A 46 4.35 18.46 -7.56
C ALA A 46 2.97 19.11 -7.46
N ALA A 47 1.95 18.38 -6.97
CA ALA A 47 0.62 18.89 -6.73
C ALA A 47 0.61 19.99 -5.66
N LEU A 48 1.30 19.78 -4.54
CA LEU A 48 1.41 20.77 -3.47
C LEU A 48 2.21 22.00 -3.92
N ALA A 49 3.29 21.83 -4.68
CA ALA A 49 4.10 22.94 -5.19
C ALA A 49 3.34 23.80 -6.21
N SER A 50 2.58 23.18 -7.11
CA SER A 50 1.80 23.88 -8.15
C SER A 50 0.47 24.43 -7.65
N ARG A 51 0.05 24.10 -6.42
CA ARG A 51 -1.13 24.68 -5.79
C ARG A 51 -1.05 26.21 -5.69
N ALA A 52 0.15 26.75 -5.45
CA ALA A 52 0.37 28.18 -5.32
C ALA A 52 0.06 28.97 -6.61
N SER A 53 0.17 28.33 -7.78
CA SER A 53 -0.04 28.97 -9.08
C SER A 53 -1.40 28.68 -9.73
N LEU A 54 -2.00 27.50 -9.50
CA LEU A 54 -3.26 27.10 -10.15
C LEU A 54 -4.53 27.41 -9.34
N GLY A 55 -4.40 27.72 -8.05
CA GLY A 55 -5.56 27.87 -7.16
C GLY A 55 -6.13 26.52 -6.70
N ARG A 56 -6.90 26.55 -5.60
CA ARG A 56 -7.22 25.36 -4.77
C ARG A 56 -7.97 24.27 -5.53
N TRP A 57 -9.04 24.62 -6.24
CA TRP A 57 -9.94 23.64 -6.87
C TRP A 57 -9.44 23.19 -8.25
N ALA A 58 -8.83 24.09 -9.03
CA ALA A 58 -8.26 23.75 -10.33
C ALA A 58 -7.07 22.81 -10.19
N ALA A 59 -6.22 23.01 -9.17
CA ALA A 59 -5.12 22.08 -8.87
C ALA A 59 -5.64 20.66 -8.58
N ILE A 60 -6.74 20.52 -7.84
CA ILE A 60 -7.34 19.21 -7.53
C ILE A 60 -7.80 18.51 -8.82
N GLY A 61 -8.57 19.20 -9.66
CA GLY A 61 -9.06 18.64 -10.92
C GLY A 61 -7.93 18.24 -11.86
N LEU A 62 -6.94 19.13 -12.05
CA LEU A 62 -5.80 18.88 -12.93
C LEU A 62 -4.99 17.67 -12.47
N TRP A 63 -4.60 17.63 -11.20
CA TRP A 63 -3.73 16.57 -10.69
C TRP A 63 -4.43 15.24 -10.52
N LEU A 64 -5.75 15.22 -10.29
CA LEU A 64 -6.54 13.98 -10.33
C LEU A 64 -6.46 13.34 -11.72
N VAL A 65 -6.63 14.13 -12.78
CA VAL A 65 -6.57 13.64 -14.16
C VAL A 65 -5.14 13.27 -14.54
N ALA A 66 -4.16 14.13 -14.23
CA ALA A 66 -2.76 13.88 -14.54
C ALA A 66 -2.26 12.61 -13.85
N ALA A 67 -2.58 12.41 -12.57
CA ALA A 67 -2.21 11.21 -11.83
C ALA A 67 -2.84 9.95 -12.44
N GLY A 68 -4.11 10.02 -12.86
CA GLY A 68 -4.79 8.92 -13.54
C GLY A 68 -4.18 8.59 -14.90
N LEU A 69 -3.79 9.58 -15.70
CA LEU A 69 -3.14 9.36 -16.99
C LEU A 69 -1.74 8.75 -16.82
N VAL A 70 -0.97 9.24 -15.85
CA VAL A 70 0.37 8.71 -15.54
C VAL A 70 0.28 7.25 -15.12
N SER A 71 -0.59 6.93 -14.16
CA SER A 71 -0.74 5.55 -13.69
C SER A 71 -1.31 4.63 -14.77
N PHE A 72 -2.26 5.11 -15.58
CA PHE A 72 -2.78 4.37 -16.72
C PHE A 72 -1.67 4.02 -17.71
N GLY A 73 -0.83 4.99 -18.08
CA GLY A 73 0.31 4.78 -18.97
C GLY A 73 1.30 3.77 -18.41
N LEU A 74 1.74 3.96 -17.15
CA LEU A 74 2.68 3.06 -16.48
C LEU A 74 2.14 1.63 -16.37
N THR A 75 0.87 1.48 -16.02
CA THR A 75 0.21 0.18 -15.84
C THR A 75 -0.02 -0.50 -17.20
N SER A 76 -0.46 0.26 -18.20
CA SER A 76 -0.68 -0.26 -19.56
C SER A 76 0.61 -0.80 -20.18
N LEU A 77 1.73 -0.08 -20.01
CA LEU A 77 3.06 -0.52 -20.45
C LEU A 77 3.56 -1.78 -19.73
N ARG A 78 3.13 -2.00 -18.48
CA ARG A 78 3.55 -3.15 -17.65
C ARG A 78 2.54 -4.28 -17.65
N ARG A 79 1.42 -4.16 -18.36
CA ARG A 79 0.28 -5.09 -18.33
C ARG A 79 0.68 -6.53 -18.60
N ASN A 80 1.63 -6.76 -19.52
CA ASN A 80 2.06 -8.12 -19.88
C ASN A 80 2.79 -8.86 -18.75
N LYS A 81 3.36 -8.13 -17.78
CA LYS A 81 4.04 -8.72 -16.62
C LYS A 81 3.10 -8.99 -15.44
N MET A 82 1.85 -8.57 -15.52
CA MET A 82 0.90 -8.71 -14.42
C MET A 82 0.25 -10.10 -14.42
N PRO A 83 0.07 -10.72 -13.25
CA PRO A 83 -0.64 -11.99 -13.16
C PRO A 83 -2.06 -11.82 -13.70
N ALA A 84 -2.53 -12.85 -14.40
CA ALA A 84 -3.94 -12.93 -14.80
C ALA A 84 -4.81 -12.76 -13.55
N ARG A 85 -5.88 -11.96 -13.66
CA ARG A 85 -6.83 -11.79 -12.55
C ARG A 85 -7.31 -13.20 -12.18
N ALA A 86 -7.04 -13.62 -10.94
CA ALA A 86 -7.51 -14.92 -10.48
C ALA A 86 -9.04 -14.92 -10.62
N THR A 87 -9.56 -15.75 -11.52
CA THR A 87 -10.98 -15.92 -11.78
C THR A 87 -11.62 -16.56 -10.55
N ARG A 88 -11.86 -15.77 -9.50
CA ARG A 88 -12.66 -16.24 -8.37
C ARG A 88 -14.06 -16.41 -8.91
N ALA A 89 -14.51 -17.67 -8.96
CA ALA A 89 -15.83 -18.15 -9.34
C ALA A 89 -16.86 -17.01 -9.35
N THR A 90 -16.95 -16.35 -10.49
CA THR A 90 -18.00 -15.39 -10.77
C THR A 90 -19.25 -16.26 -10.72
N THR A 91 -20.07 -16.12 -9.69
CA THR A 91 -21.43 -16.64 -9.73
C THR A 91 -22.03 -16.09 -11.02
N SER A 92 -22.15 -16.94 -12.04
CA SER A 92 -22.60 -16.58 -13.37
C SER A 92 -24.07 -16.20 -13.25
N ILE A 93 -24.34 -14.91 -13.00
CA ILE A 93 -25.69 -14.39 -13.06
C ILE A 93 -26.01 -14.16 -14.52
N GLN A 94 -26.26 -15.29 -15.19
CA GLN A 94 -26.85 -15.38 -16.51
C GLN A 94 -28.33 -15.00 -16.34
N GLY A 95 -28.60 -13.70 -16.34
CA GLY A 95 -29.96 -13.15 -16.26
C GLY A 95 -30.12 -12.08 -15.19
N SER A 96 -29.77 -10.84 -15.51
CA SER A 96 -30.30 -9.70 -14.77
C SER A 96 -30.14 -8.41 -15.57
N GLY A 97 -31.20 -7.59 -15.60
CA GLY A 97 -31.26 -6.38 -16.44
C GLY A 97 -30.06 -5.44 -16.29
N SER A 98 -29.85 -4.60 -17.30
CA SER A 98 -28.70 -3.68 -17.48
C SER A 98 -28.18 -3.03 -16.17
N LEU A 99 -29.06 -2.64 -15.25
CA LEU A 99 -28.73 -2.09 -13.94
C LEU A 99 -27.96 -3.05 -13.00
N LYS A 100 -28.37 -4.32 -12.92
CA LYS A 100 -27.72 -5.30 -12.04
C LYS A 100 -26.32 -5.66 -12.55
N GLY A 101 -26.15 -5.78 -13.86
CA GLY A 101 -24.83 -5.98 -14.48
C GLY A 101 -23.87 -4.82 -14.24
N PHE A 102 -24.34 -3.57 -14.40
CA PHE A 102 -23.55 -2.38 -14.08
C PHE A 102 -23.16 -2.31 -12.60
N TRP A 103 -24.09 -2.63 -11.69
CA TRP A 103 -23.82 -2.63 -10.26
C TRP A 103 -22.74 -3.64 -9.85
N GLU A 104 -22.77 -4.85 -10.41
CA GLU A 104 -21.72 -5.83 -10.16
C GLU A 104 -20.36 -5.39 -10.72
N ALA A 105 -20.34 -4.83 -11.93
CA ALA A 105 -19.13 -4.27 -12.52
C ALA A 105 -18.55 -3.13 -11.67
N TRP A 106 -19.40 -2.21 -11.20
CA TRP A 106 -19.02 -1.13 -10.31
C TRP A 106 -18.45 -1.65 -8.97
N LYS A 107 -19.09 -2.64 -8.34
CA LYS A 107 -18.59 -3.25 -7.10
C LYS A 107 -17.23 -3.92 -7.30
N SER A 108 -17.04 -4.60 -8.42
CA SER A 108 -15.75 -5.21 -8.77
C SER A 108 -14.67 -4.15 -8.91
N PHE A 109 -14.95 -3.09 -9.68
CA PHE A 109 -14.04 -1.96 -9.86
C PHE A 109 -13.70 -1.26 -8.55
N ALA A 110 -14.70 -0.89 -7.74
CA ALA A 110 -14.51 -0.21 -6.46
C ALA A 110 -13.68 -1.04 -5.47
N ARG A 111 -13.86 -2.36 -5.47
CA ARG A 111 -13.07 -3.27 -4.63
C ARG A 111 -11.59 -3.27 -5.02
N GLU A 112 -11.30 -3.31 -6.32
CA GLU A 112 -9.91 -3.28 -6.78
C GLU A 112 -9.24 -1.95 -6.56
N MET A 113 -9.95 -0.86 -6.87
CA MET A 113 -9.48 0.49 -6.59
C MET A 113 -9.16 0.66 -5.10
N GLY A 114 -10.07 0.21 -4.23
CA GLY A 114 -9.89 0.26 -2.78
C GLY A 114 -8.72 -0.60 -2.29
N ASN A 115 -8.53 -1.81 -2.81
CA ASN A 115 -7.40 -2.67 -2.47
C ASN A 115 -6.05 -2.08 -2.94
N TYR A 116 -6.03 -1.42 -4.09
CA TYR A 116 -4.84 -0.74 -4.58
C TYR A 116 -4.50 0.46 -3.69
N GLN A 117 -5.49 1.32 -3.43
CA GLN A 117 -5.35 2.51 -2.59
C GLN A 117 -4.95 2.16 -1.14
N SER A 118 -5.56 1.14 -0.55
CA SER A 118 -5.25 0.73 0.83
C SER A 118 -3.82 0.22 0.97
N ARG A 119 -3.30 -0.52 -0.01
CA ARG A 119 -1.91 -0.99 -0.03
C ARG A 119 -0.93 0.17 -0.12
N ILE A 120 -1.19 1.17 -0.96
CA ILE A 120 -0.33 2.36 -1.06
C ILE A 120 -0.33 3.12 0.27
N LEU A 121 -1.51 3.38 0.85
CA LEU A 121 -1.61 4.08 2.13
C LEU A 121 -0.94 3.32 3.27
N LEU A 122 -1.16 2.00 3.36
CA LEU A 122 -0.54 1.16 4.38
C LEU A 122 0.99 1.15 4.23
N THR A 123 1.48 1.05 3.00
CA THR A 123 2.92 1.09 2.71
C THR A 123 3.52 2.44 3.10
N PHE A 124 2.88 3.54 2.68
CA PHE A 124 3.30 4.89 3.03
C PHE A 124 3.31 5.08 4.56
N PHE A 125 2.25 4.68 5.25
CA PHE A 125 2.17 4.73 6.72
C PHE A 125 3.27 3.90 7.38
N TYR A 126 3.55 2.69 6.88
CA TYR A 126 4.62 1.86 7.40
C TYR A 126 5.98 2.57 7.30
N PHE A 127 6.29 3.20 6.17
CA PHE A 127 7.55 3.90 6.00
C PHE A 127 7.65 5.23 6.77
N VAL A 128 6.55 5.95 6.94
CA VAL A 128 6.55 7.24 7.63
C VAL A 128 6.44 7.08 9.14
N ALA A 129 5.63 6.15 9.63
CA ALA A 129 5.36 5.98 11.06
C ALA A 129 6.19 4.86 11.70
N VAL A 130 6.39 3.73 11.02
CA VAL A 130 7.04 2.54 11.64
C VAL A 130 8.54 2.50 11.36
N ALA A 131 8.95 2.70 10.11
CA ALA A 131 10.35 2.62 9.70
C ALA A 131 11.32 3.56 10.48
N PRO A 132 10.99 4.82 10.84
CA PRO A 132 11.92 5.66 11.60
C PRO A 132 12.27 5.11 12.99
N PHE A 133 11.43 4.27 13.58
CA PHE A 133 11.71 3.60 14.86
C PHE A 133 12.29 2.20 14.66
N GLY A 134 11.79 1.45 13.66
CA GLY A 134 12.24 0.09 13.38
C GLY A 134 13.66 0.01 12.82
N LEU A 135 14.04 0.96 11.95
CA LEU A 135 15.37 0.96 11.31
C LEU A 135 16.51 1.17 12.33
N PRO A 136 16.47 2.16 13.24
CA PRO A 136 17.50 2.29 14.26
C PRO A 136 17.61 1.06 15.16
N VAL A 137 16.49 0.49 15.63
CA VAL A 137 16.50 -0.72 16.46
C VAL A 137 17.12 -1.90 15.72
N ARG A 138 16.82 -2.05 14.42
CA ARG A 138 17.41 -3.11 13.59
C ARG A 138 18.89 -2.89 13.30
N LEU A 139 19.30 -1.66 13.00
CA LEU A 139 20.68 -1.34 12.60
C LEU A 139 21.62 -1.26 13.81
N PHE A 140 21.19 -0.64 14.90
CA PHE A 140 22.01 -0.41 16.10
C PHE A 140 21.73 -1.41 17.22
N GLY A 141 20.49 -1.88 17.38
CA GLY A 141 20.15 -2.88 18.38
C GLY A 141 20.53 -4.31 17.95
N ASP A 142 20.61 -5.21 18.93
CA ASP A 142 20.57 -6.65 18.70
C ASP A 142 19.67 -7.36 19.72
N PRO A 143 18.38 -6.97 19.81
CA PRO A 143 17.46 -7.53 20.81
C PRO A 143 17.25 -9.04 20.66
N LEU A 144 17.52 -9.60 19.48
CA LEU A 144 17.36 -11.02 19.20
C LEU A 144 18.69 -11.78 19.09
N ARG A 145 19.84 -11.15 19.38
CA ARG A 145 21.18 -11.73 19.25
C ARG A 145 21.41 -12.38 17.87
N THR A 146 20.85 -11.79 16.81
CA THR A 146 20.92 -12.30 15.43
C THR A 146 22.11 -11.75 14.66
N LYS A 147 22.79 -10.72 15.16
CA LYS A 147 24.05 -10.27 14.57
C LYS A 147 25.12 -11.34 14.79
N LEU A 148 26.07 -11.40 13.86
CA LEU A 148 27.13 -12.41 13.87
C LEU A 148 27.87 -12.36 15.21
N SER A 149 27.63 -13.37 16.06
CA SER A 149 28.28 -13.47 17.36
C SER A 149 29.78 -13.69 17.13
N THR A 150 30.61 -12.83 17.71
CA THR A 150 32.07 -13.03 17.79
C THR A 150 32.48 -14.07 18.84
N GLY A 151 31.51 -14.66 19.54
CA GLY A 151 31.74 -15.74 20.50
C GLY A 151 31.92 -17.12 19.83
N PRO A 152 32.46 -18.10 20.56
CA PRO A 152 32.71 -19.46 20.06
C PRO A 152 31.42 -20.28 19.82
N SER A 153 30.26 -19.77 20.23
CA SER A 153 28.98 -20.47 20.13
C SER A 153 27.79 -19.51 20.03
N PHE A 154 26.75 -19.95 19.32
CA PHE A 154 25.44 -19.29 19.27
C PHE A 154 24.49 -19.74 20.39
N TRP A 155 24.89 -20.74 21.19
CA TRP A 155 24.09 -21.22 22.32
C TRP A 155 24.08 -20.18 23.44
N VAL A 156 22.87 -19.86 23.93
CA VAL A 156 22.70 -19.00 25.10
C VAL A 156 22.75 -19.88 26.35
N THR A 157 23.77 -19.67 27.18
CA THR A 157 23.84 -20.32 28.50
C THR A 157 22.68 -19.83 29.35
N ARG A 158 21.75 -20.73 29.69
CA ARG A 158 20.68 -20.46 30.65
C ARG A 158 21.15 -20.86 32.03
N VAL A 159 20.81 -20.04 33.03
CA VAL A 159 21.02 -20.43 34.44
C VAL A 159 20.19 -21.69 34.68
N PRO A 160 20.79 -22.77 35.24
CA PRO A 160 20.04 -23.98 35.55
C PRO A 160 18.92 -23.63 36.53
N ALA A 161 17.72 -24.12 36.25
CA ALA A 161 16.60 -24.00 37.19
C ALA A 161 17.00 -24.68 38.51
N SER A 162 16.61 -24.08 39.65
CA SER A 162 16.89 -24.67 40.95
C SER A 162 16.24 -26.05 41.05
N ALA A 163 16.96 -27.01 41.63
CA ALA A 163 16.46 -28.36 41.88
C ALA A 163 15.44 -28.44 43.04
N GLU A 164 14.93 -27.29 43.49
CA GLU A 164 13.97 -27.20 44.57
C GLU A 164 12.57 -27.54 44.08
N LEU A 165 11.88 -28.38 44.85
CA LEU A 165 10.57 -28.92 44.52
C LEU A 165 9.51 -27.81 44.34
N ASP A 166 9.65 -26.71 45.07
CA ASP A 166 8.74 -25.57 44.98
C ASP A 166 8.90 -24.78 43.67
N GLU A 167 10.11 -24.67 43.13
CA GLU A 167 10.33 -24.04 41.83
C GLU A 167 9.87 -24.95 40.68
N ALA A 168 10.01 -26.28 40.84
CA ALA A 168 9.49 -27.26 39.89
C ALA A 168 7.96 -27.22 39.76
N ARG A 169 7.22 -26.84 40.82
CA ARG A 169 5.75 -26.66 40.75
C ARG A 169 5.32 -25.42 39.96
N ARG A 170 6.21 -24.48 39.65
CA ARG A 170 5.91 -23.24 38.92
C ARG A 170 6.14 -23.34 37.41
N GLN A 171 6.46 -24.54 36.89
CA GLN A 171 6.77 -24.74 35.47
C GLN A 171 5.55 -24.76 34.52
N PHE A 172 4.32 -24.79 35.05
CA PHE A 172 3.08 -24.85 34.27
C PHE A 172 2.11 -23.73 34.64
#